data_AF-A0A959EEA8-F1
#
_entry.id   AF-A0A959EEA8-F1
#
_cell.length_a   1.000
_cell.length_b   1.000
_cell.length_c   1.000
_cell.angle_alpha   90.00
_cell.angle_beta   90.00
_cell.angle_gamma   90.00
#
_symmetry.space_group_name_H-M   'P 1'
#
loop_
_entity.id
_entity.type
_entity.pdbx_description
1 polymer ?
#
loop_
_entity_poly.entity_id
_entity_poly.type
_entity_poly.pdbx_seq_one_letter_code
_entity_poly.pdbx_strand_id
1 'polypeptide(L)'
;MLIAQYVRFERSYEHFIPGAENIYRVTLEQYLNGELQIASAENYPGVGPALLQELPEVTGFARLYNLGYKNNVIITNENAQPEPVAFKHRKFLYADSSFLPMMGYALVAGDPVTALAEPLKAVISEKYAKLYFGAENPIGQSLRLQDDDYNDELVTVTGVFKDLPLNTHLKFEVLFSYKTLYGRFEQAPERYGQSWRRKDMYTFIRVEPGTDPEMLEAKFPAIVDQYKPDLKEQNRKNLLGLQPLRAIHLTSDLAEEVEPNGDGRIVLFMSLIGLFVILIAWINYINLSTARAIERAKEVGIRKVSGALKGQLVRQFLVEATLVNLIALVLTSGHEYRSGFSSGTAWYFGAGQASLHTTASFIPCEYKPNAFLKRWRMLKNPGTQLFPATLSSTSSSMTFSTDNMRTNVNSATSSGCLHNRDHRFALTGYSETCTAGYWNGISSGMVGDEPVAARVRLPY
;
A
#
# COMPACT_ATOMS: atom_id res chain seq x y z
N MET A 1 -8.86 -2.02 -13.81
CA MET A 1 -8.92 -2.91 -12.62
C MET A 1 -7.63 -2.96 -11.80
N LEU A 2 -6.49 -2.45 -12.32
CA LEU A 2 -5.23 -2.38 -11.54
C LEU A 2 -5.32 -1.44 -10.32
N ILE A 3 -5.97 -0.27 -10.46
CA ILE A 3 -6.15 0.69 -9.35
C ILE A 3 -6.87 0.05 -8.15
N ALA A 4 -7.94 -0.71 -8.41
CA ALA A 4 -8.68 -1.39 -7.35
C ALA A 4 -7.85 -2.49 -6.66
N GLN A 5 -7.00 -3.19 -7.40
CA GLN A 5 -6.07 -4.17 -6.84
C GLN A 5 -5.01 -3.49 -5.96
N TYR A 6 -4.45 -2.37 -6.41
CA TYR A 6 -3.49 -1.57 -5.64
C TYR A 6 -4.12 -1.07 -4.34
N VAL A 7 -5.29 -0.42 -4.39
CA VAL A 7 -6.01 0.06 -3.20
C VAL A 7 -6.32 -1.09 -2.24
N ARG A 8 -6.75 -2.24 -2.76
CA ARG A 8 -7.01 -3.43 -1.94
C ARG A 8 -5.72 -3.93 -1.27
N PHE A 9 -4.61 -3.95 -1.99
CA PHE A 9 -3.30 -4.37 -1.47
C PHE A 9 -2.85 -3.43 -0.34
N GLU A 10 -2.87 -2.12 -0.56
CA GLU A 10 -2.50 -1.10 0.44
C GLU A 10 -3.35 -1.17 1.71
N ARG A 11 -4.65 -1.47 1.58
CA ARG A 11 -5.55 -1.65 2.73
C ARG A 11 -5.48 -3.02 3.38
N SER A 12 -4.79 -3.99 2.78
CA SER A 12 -4.73 -5.37 3.29
C SER A 12 -3.60 -5.61 4.31
N TYR A 13 -2.81 -4.59 4.63
CA TYR A 13 -1.69 -4.72 5.55
C TYR A 13 -2.14 -5.28 6.91
N GLU A 14 -1.35 -6.22 7.44
CA GLU A 14 -1.56 -6.90 8.72
C GLU A 14 -2.90 -7.64 8.90
N HIS A 15 -3.68 -7.85 7.82
CA HIS A 15 -4.93 -8.60 7.91
C HIS A 15 -4.73 -10.11 8.08
N PHE A 16 -3.52 -10.61 7.79
CA PHE A 16 -3.17 -12.01 7.96
C PHE A 16 -2.83 -12.38 9.41
N ILE A 17 -2.65 -11.38 10.29
CA ILE A 17 -2.36 -11.58 11.71
C ILE A 17 -3.66 -11.85 12.48
N PRO A 18 -3.79 -13.00 13.16
CA PRO A 18 -4.97 -13.32 13.97
C PRO A 18 -5.11 -12.35 15.16
N GLY A 19 -6.31 -11.78 15.33
CA GLY A 19 -6.59 -10.86 16.44
C GLY A 19 -5.88 -9.51 16.35
N ALA A 20 -5.39 -9.11 15.17
CA ALA A 20 -4.64 -7.86 14.96
C ALA A 20 -5.40 -6.59 15.37
N GLU A 21 -6.72 -6.62 15.44
CA GLU A 21 -7.54 -5.52 15.96
C GLU A 21 -7.29 -5.23 17.45
N ASN A 22 -6.80 -6.19 18.22
CA ASN A 22 -6.49 -6.04 19.64
C ASN A 22 -4.98 -5.93 19.90
N ILE A 23 -4.18 -5.71 18.85
CA ILE A 23 -2.73 -5.52 18.95
C ILE A 23 -2.40 -4.07 18.60
N TYR A 24 -1.63 -3.45 19.47
CA TYR A 24 -1.24 -2.05 19.34
C TYR A 24 0.28 -1.92 19.45
N ARG A 25 0.86 -1.05 18.64
CA ARG A 25 2.21 -0.54 18.86
C ARG A 25 2.13 0.60 19.86
N VAL A 26 3.03 0.61 20.83
CA VAL A 26 3.19 1.75 21.75
C VAL A 26 4.15 2.75 21.12
N THR A 27 3.70 3.97 20.89
CA THR A 27 4.52 5.06 20.33
C THR A 27 5.11 5.91 21.45
N LEU A 28 6.08 6.76 21.12
CA LEU A 28 6.66 7.71 22.06
C LEU A 28 6.78 9.09 21.43
N GLU A 29 6.15 10.08 22.05
CA GLU A 29 6.40 11.48 21.79
C GLU A 29 7.24 12.08 22.91
N GLN A 30 8.26 12.86 22.56
CA GLN A 30 9.09 13.56 23.52
C GLN A 30 8.99 15.06 23.30
N TYR A 31 8.71 15.77 24.38
CA TYR A 31 8.60 17.21 24.44
C TYR A 31 9.71 17.80 25.29
N LEU A 32 10.18 18.98 24.89
CA LEU A 32 11.11 19.81 25.66
C LEU A 32 10.56 21.23 25.67
N ASN A 33 10.41 21.82 26.86
CA ASN A 33 9.84 23.17 27.02
C ASN A 33 8.46 23.34 26.36
N GLY A 34 7.67 22.26 26.30
CA GLY A 34 6.35 22.25 25.66
C GLY A 34 6.35 22.04 24.14
N GLU A 35 7.51 21.98 23.49
CA GLU A 35 7.63 21.75 22.05
C GLU A 35 7.92 20.28 21.75
N LEU A 36 7.21 19.71 20.76
CA LEU A 36 7.44 18.35 20.28
C LEU A 36 8.83 18.28 19.63
N GLN A 37 9.70 17.46 20.19
CA GLN A 37 11.05 17.23 19.67
C GLN A 37 11.08 16.05 18.70
N ILE A 38 10.38 14.97 19.06
CA ILE A 38 10.32 13.75 18.25
C ILE A 38 9.05 12.97 18.56
N ALA A 39 8.43 12.44 17.51
CA ALA A 39 7.42 11.40 17.58
C ALA A 39 8.02 10.13 16.96
N SER A 40 8.08 9.05 17.71
CA SER A 40 8.88 7.86 17.40
C SER A 40 8.04 6.60 17.46
N ALA A 41 8.32 5.67 16.53
CA ALA A 41 7.81 4.30 16.57
C ALA A 41 8.54 3.45 17.64
N GLU A 42 9.69 3.91 18.13
CA GLU A 42 10.47 3.29 19.19
C GLU A 42 10.17 3.92 20.56
N ASN A 43 10.23 3.11 21.60
CA ASN A 43 10.07 3.49 22.99
C ASN A 43 11.10 2.74 23.88
N TYR A 44 10.84 2.70 25.18
CA TYR A 44 11.77 2.12 26.16
C TYR A 44 11.56 0.62 26.38
N PRO A 45 12.62 -0.17 26.63
CA PRO A 45 12.50 -1.60 26.92
C PRO A 45 11.63 -1.93 28.13
N GLY A 46 11.53 -1.02 29.10
CA GLY A 46 10.67 -1.17 30.28
C GLY A 46 9.17 -0.94 30.05
N VAL A 47 8.75 -0.39 28.91
CA VAL A 47 7.33 -0.07 28.64
C VAL A 47 6.48 -1.34 28.62
N GLY A 48 6.85 -2.35 27.82
CA GLY A 48 6.06 -3.58 27.70
C GLY A 48 5.80 -4.28 29.05
N PRO A 49 6.85 -4.57 29.84
CA PRO A 49 6.71 -5.13 31.18
C PRO A 49 5.86 -4.28 32.13
N ALA A 50 6.05 -2.95 32.15
CA ALA A 50 5.29 -2.04 33.01
C ALA A 50 3.80 -2.05 32.65
N LEU A 51 3.46 -1.95 31.36
CA LEU A 51 2.06 -1.98 30.92
C LEU A 51 1.37 -3.30 31.26
N LEU A 52 2.05 -4.44 31.10
CA LEU A 52 1.50 -5.74 31.48
C LEU A 52 1.29 -5.86 33.01
N GLN A 53 2.18 -5.28 33.81
CA GLN A 53 2.11 -5.36 35.27
C GLN A 53 1.05 -4.42 35.86
N GLU A 54 0.90 -3.22 35.31
CA GLU A 54 0.10 -2.15 35.91
C GLU A 54 -1.30 -2.04 35.31
N LEU A 55 -1.52 -2.55 34.10
CA LEU A 55 -2.79 -2.42 33.39
C LEU A 55 -3.42 -3.80 33.16
N PRO A 56 -4.54 -4.13 33.83
CA PRO A 56 -5.19 -5.43 33.67
C PRO A 56 -5.77 -5.65 32.27
N GLU A 57 -6.00 -4.57 31.51
CA GLU A 57 -6.46 -4.66 30.12
C GLU A 57 -5.38 -5.22 29.16
N VAL A 58 -4.10 -5.17 29.55
CA VAL A 58 -2.99 -5.66 28.74
C VAL A 58 -2.77 -7.14 29.04
N THR A 59 -2.95 -8.00 28.03
CA THR A 59 -2.87 -9.46 28.17
C THR A 59 -1.51 -10.04 27.76
N GLY A 60 -0.70 -9.25 27.06
CA GLY A 60 0.65 -9.64 26.68
C GLY A 60 1.41 -8.50 26.01
N PHE A 61 2.73 -8.64 25.95
CA PHE A 61 3.59 -7.73 25.22
C PHE A 61 4.66 -8.51 24.44
N ALA A 62 5.23 -7.88 23.43
CA ALA A 62 6.41 -8.34 22.71
C ALA A 62 7.26 -7.15 22.30
N ARG A 63 8.57 -7.20 22.58
CA ARG A 63 9.51 -6.17 22.15
C ARG A 63 10.32 -6.64 20.95
N LEU A 64 10.65 -5.69 20.10
CA LEU A 64 11.60 -5.84 19.00
C LEU A 64 12.72 -4.81 19.12
N TYR A 65 13.93 -5.24 18.81
CA TYR A 65 15.09 -4.36 18.64
C TYR A 65 15.59 -4.48 17.21
N ASN A 66 15.53 -3.37 16.47
CA ASN A 66 16.03 -3.33 15.10
C ASN A 66 17.45 -2.80 15.07
N LEU A 67 18.42 -3.70 15.16
CA LEU A 67 19.82 -3.34 14.94
C LEU A 67 20.13 -3.22 13.43
N GLY A 68 19.30 -3.80 12.56
CA GLY A 68 19.57 -3.90 11.12
C GLY A 68 19.45 -2.63 10.30
N TYR A 69 18.78 -1.58 10.83
CA TYR A 69 18.81 -0.26 10.18
C TYR A 69 20.04 0.58 10.56
N LYS A 70 20.69 0.26 11.70
CA LYS A 70 21.87 0.97 12.22
C LYS A 70 23.17 0.29 11.80
N ASN A 71 23.18 -1.05 11.80
CA ASN A 71 24.38 -1.84 11.59
C ASN A 71 24.23 -2.74 10.37
N ASN A 72 25.36 -3.02 9.73
CA ASN A 72 25.48 -4.13 8.81
C ASN A 72 25.81 -5.38 9.60
N VAL A 73 25.15 -6.49 9.25
CA VAL A 73 25.44 -7.79 9.84
C VAL A 73 25.88 -8.74 8.74
N ILE A 74 26.95 -9.47 8.99
CA ILE A 74 27.34 -10.62 8.19
C ILE A 74 26.88 -11.86 8.95
N ILE A 75 26.05 -12.66 8.29
CA ILE A 75 25.65 -13.98 8.79
C ILE A 75 26.34 -15.01 7.92
N THR A 76 27.09 -15.90 8.57
CA THR A 76 27.90 -16.93 7.93
C THR A 76 27.49 -18.31 8.40
N ASN A 77 27.23 -19.22 7.47
CA ASN A 77 27.26 -20.65 7.73
C ASN A 77 28.66 -21.17 7.41
N GLU A 78 29.48 -21.37 8.45
CA GLU A 78 30.86 -21.86 8.30
C GLU A 78 30.92 -23.34 7.90
N ASN A 79 29.86 -24.11 8.18
CA ASN A 79 29.80 -25.54 7.91
C ASN A 79 29.16 -25.87 6.56
N ALA A 80 28.73 -24.86 5.80
CA ALA A 80 28.17 -25.06 4.47
C ALA A 80 29.21 -25.69 3.52
N GLN A 81 28.74 -26.61 2.68
CA GLN A 81 29.55 -27.27 1.65
C GLN A 81 29.13 -26.78 0.25
N PRO A 82 30.08 -26.60 -0.69
CA PRO A 82 31.51 -26.92 -0.63
C PRO A 82 32.37 -25.88 0.10
N GLU A 83 31.83 -24.68 0.34
CA GLU A 83 32.53 -23.58 0.99
C GLU A 83 31.58 -22.79 1.90
N PRO A 84 32.10 -22.08 2.92
CA PRO A 84 31.30 -21.25 3.82
C PRO A 84 30.43 -20.24 3.05
N VAL A 85 29.18 -20.13 3.48
CA VAL A 85 28.21 -19.22 2.86
C VAL A 85 28.02 -18.01 3.76
N ALA A 86 28.43 -16.83 3.28
CA ALA A 86 28.35 -15.58 4.03
C ALA A 86 27.59 -14.53 3.23
N PHE A 87 26.63 -13.86 3.89
CA PHE A 87 25.90 -12.75 3.28
C PHE A 87 25.74 -11.60 4.27
N LYS A 88 25.77 -10.39 3.70
CA LYS A 88 25.46 -9.15 4.42
C LYS A 88 23.95 -8.92 4.46
N HIS A 89 23.42 -8.69 5.65
CA HIS A 89 22.00 -8.51 5.94
C HIS A 89 21.72 -7.21 6.68
N ARG A 90 20.52 -6.67 6.40
CA ARG A 90 19.94 -5.51 7.08
C ARG A 90 18.53 -5.76 7.62
N LYS A 91 17.89 -6.87 7.22
CA LYS A 91 16.52 -7.22 7.57
C LYS A 91 16.50 -8.26 8.69
N PHE A 92 17.05 -7.88 9.85
CA PHE A 92 17.06 -8.74 11.03
C PHE A 92 16.65 -7.94 12.26
N LEU A 93 16.00 -8.62 13.20
CA LEU A 93 15.50 -8.03 14.44
C LEU A 93 15.84 -8.96 15.60
N TYR A 94 15.96 -8.41 16.80
CA TYR A 94 15.87 -9.21 18.02
C TYR A 94 14.44 -9.15 18.52
N ALA A 95 13.88 -10.26 18.96
CA ALA A 95 12.48 -10.36 19.37
C ALA A 95 12.32 -11.15 20.67
N ASP A 96 11.41 -10.71 21.53
CA ASP A 96 10.98 -11.50 22.69
C ASP A 96 10.33 -12.82 22.21
N SER A 97 10.37 -13.86 23.04
CA SER A 97 9.77 -15.16 22.71
C SER A 97 8.25 -15.10 22.54
N SER A 98 7.58 -14.09 23.11
CA SER A 98 6.15 -13.84 22.93
C SER A 98 5.79 -13.26 21.56
N PHE A 99 6.77 -12.79 20.77
CA PHE A 99 6.51 -12.11 19.51
C PHE A 99 5.88 -13.01 18.45
N LEU A 100 6.47 -14.17 18.17
CA LEU A 100 5.97 -15.11 17.15
C LEU A 100 4.54 -15.59 17.48
N PRO A 101 4.22 -16.02 18.72
CA PRO A 101 2.85 -16.35 19.11
C PRO A 101 1.89 -15.14 19.06
N MET A 102 2.36 -13.94 19.41
CA MET A 102 1.54 -12.72 19.37
C MET A 102 1.15 -12.34 17.94
N MET A 103 2.07 -12.46 16.99
CA MET A 103 1.79 -12.15 15.57
C MET A 103 1.15 -13.32 14.82
N GLY A 104 1.10 -14.51 15.42
CA GLY A 104 0.53 -15.70 14.79
C GLY A 104 1.31 -16.15 13.55
N TYR A 105 2.61 -15.88 13.48
CA TYR A 105 3.43 -16.27 12.35
C TYR A 105 3.63 -17.79 12.34
N ALA A 106 3.29 -18.41 11.20
CA ALA A 106 3.40 -19.84 11.02
C ALA A 106 4.86 -20.27 10.87
N LEU A 107 5.30 -21.20 11.73
CA LEU A 107 6.56 -21.90 11.57
C LEU A 107 6.40 -23.14 10.70
N VAL A 108 7.31 -23.31 9.77
CA VAL A 108 7.49 -24.56 9.00
C VAL A 108 8.18 -25.61 9.84
N ALA A 109 9.12 -25.19 10.70
CA ALA A 109 9.83 -26.04 11.64
C ALA A 109 10.14 -25.28 12.94
N GLY A 110 10.15 -26.00 14.06
CA GLY A 110 10.32 -25.42 15.40
C GLY A 110 9.01 -25.04 16.07
N ASP A 111 9.10 -24.64 17.35
CA ASP A 111 7.96 -24.22 18.16
C ASP A 111 8.02 -22.69 18.38
N PRO A 112 6.98 -21.91 18.00
CA PRO A 112 7.00 -20.46 18.10
C PRO A 112 7.15 -19.93 19.53
N VAL A 113 6.76 -20.70 20.55
CA VAL A 113 6.85 -20.30 21.96
C VAL A 113 8.28 -20.46 22.47
N THR A 114 8.95 -21.56 22.11
CA THR A 114 10.28 -21.89 22.65
C THR A 114 11.43 -21.43 21.74
N ALA A 115 11.19 -21.17 20.45
CA ALA A 115 12.24 -20.91 19.47
C ALA A 115 13.15 -19.72 19.85
N LEU A 116 12.61 -18.69 20.50
CA LEU A 116 13.36 -17.50 20.94
C LEU A 116 13.47 -17.38 22.47
N ALA A 117 13.19 -18.45 23.22
CA ALA A 117 13.11 -18.41 24.68
C ALA A 117 14.47 -18.31 25.39
N GLU A 118 15.53 -18.81 24.75
CA GLU A 118 16.91 -18.81 25.26
C GLU A 118 17.77 -17.81 24.49
N PRO A 119 18.89 -17.29 25.07
CA PRO A 119 19.84 -16.48 24.32
C PRO A 119 20.53 -17.28 23.21
N LEU A 120 21.12 -16.58 22.24
CA LEU A 120 21.85 -17.16 21.10
C LEU A 120 21.01 -18.13 20.24
N LYS A 121 19.71 -17.88 20.15
CA LYS A 121 18.79 -18.60 19.26
C LYS A 121 18.35 -17.70 18.11
N ALA A 122 18.08 -18.31 16.97
CA ALA A 122 17.61 -17.63 15.77
C ALA A 122 16.45 -18.38 15.10
N VAL A 123 15.52 -17.63 14.53
CA VAL A 123 14.48 -18.13 13.64
C VAL A 123 14.64 -17.42 12.29
N ILE A 124 14.70 -18.18 11.21
CA ILE A 124 15.00 -17.67 9.86
C ILE A 124 13.83 -17.92 8.90
N SER A 125 13.73 -17.13 7.83
CA SER A 125 12.73 -17.35 6.78
C SER A 125 13.03 -18.63 5.99
N GLU A 126 12.02 -19.22 5.35
CA GLU A 126 12.21 -20.35 4.43
C GLU A 126 13.23 -20.03 3.32
N LYS A 127 13.16 -18.81 2.80
CA LYS A 127 14.13 -18.30 1.82
C LYS A 127 15.56 -18.33 2.37
N TYR A 128 15.77 -17.89 3.61
CA TYR A 128 17.10 -17.86 4.22
C TYR A 128 17.59 -19.25 4.64
N ALA A 129 16.69 -20.12 5.09
CA ALA A 129 17.01 -21.53 5.32
C ALA A 129 17.58 -22.18 4.05
N LYS A 130 16.92 -22.00 2.90
CA LYS A 130 17.42 -22.49 1.59
C LYS A 130 18.73 -21.82 1.19
N LEU A 131 18.87 -20.52 1.44
CA LEU A 131 20.07 -19.76 1.07
C LEU A 131 21.32 -20.25 1.82
N TYR A 132 21.19 -20.57 3.11
CA TYR A 132 22.31 -20.96 3.97
C TYR A 132 22.57 -22.47 4.05
N PHE A 133 21.53 -23.29 3.93
CA PHE A 133 21.58 -24.72 4.17
C PHE A 133 21.16 -25.56 2.95
N GLY A 134 20.71 -24.92 1.86
CA GLY A 134 20.25 -25.61 0.66
C GLY A 134 19.06 -26.52 0.96
N ALA A 135 19.27 -27.84 0.83
CA ALA A 135 18.28 -28.87 1.14
C ALA A 135 18.46 -29.50 2.53
N GLU A 136 19.49 -29.11 3.27
CA GLU A 136 19.75 -29.64 4.61
C GLU A 136 18.77 -29.08 5.64
N ASN A 137 18.57 -29.83 6.73
CA ASN A 137 17.75 -29.36 7.83
C ASN A 137 18.52 -28.28 8.63
N PRO A 138 18.02 -27.03 8.68
CA PRO A 138 18.70 -25.95 9.39
C PRO A 138 18.56 -26.05 10.91
N ILE A 139 17.57 -26.78 11.42
CA ILE A 139 17.27 -26.82 12.87
C ILE A 139 18.42 -27.46 13.64
N GLY A 140 18.86 -26.78 14.70
CA GLY A 140 19.99 -27.18 15.53
C GLY A 140 21.35 -26.81 14.96
N GLN A 141 21.43 -26.34 13.71
CA GLN A 141 22.67 -25.86 13.12
C GLN A 141 23.01 -24.46 13.61
N SER A 142 24.29 -24.10 13.52
CA SER A 142 24.79 -22.80 13.95
C SER A 142 25.02 -21.84 12.78
N LEU A 143 24.74 -20.57 13.01
CA LEU A 143 25.14 -19.46 12.15
C LEU A 143 26.00 -18.52 12.98
N ARG A 144 27.08 -18.01 12.39
CA ARG A 144 27.92 -16.99 13.00
C ARG A 144 27.42 -15.63 12.58
N LEU A 145 27.12 -14.78 13.55
CA LEU A 145 26.69 -13.40 13.37
C LEU A 145 27.85 -12.47 13.73
N GLN A 146 28.22 -11.61 12.78
CA GLN A 146 29.18 -10.55 13.00
C GLN A 146 28.57 -9.21 12.62
N ASP A 147 28.71 -8.20 13.47
CA ASP A 147 28.16 -6.87 13.23
C ASP A 147 29.21 -5.75 13.34
N ASP A 148 28.84 -4.56 12.85
CA ASP A 148 29.72 -3.39 12.84
C ASP A 148 30.15 -2.92 14.25
N ASP A 149 29.49 -3.40 15.32
CA ASP A 149 29.84 -3.12 16.72
C ASP A 149 30.84 -4.16 17.29
N TYR A 150 31.48 -4.95 16.43
CA TYR A 150 32.42 -6.02 16.77
C TYR A 150 31.80 -7.16 17.60
N ASN A 151 30.48 -7.33 17.57
CA ASN A 151 29.87 -8.53 18.15
C ASN A 151 30.18 -9.73 17.26
N ASP A 152 30.47 -10.86 17.89
CA ASP A 152 30.74 -12.14 17.22
C ASP A 152 30.00 -13.26 17.96
N GLU A 153 28.80 -13.58 17.48
CA GLU A 153 27.84 -14.42 18.17
C GLU A 153 27.59 -15.69 17.36
N LEU A 154 27.81 -16.86 17.97
CA LEU A 154 27.40 -18.13 17.38
C LEU A 154 25.96 -18.44 17.82
N VAL A 155 25.02 -18.32 16.90
CA VAL A 155 23.59 -18.54 17.16
C VAL A 155 23.12 -19.87 16.62
N THR A 156 22.20 -20.52 17.32
CA THR A 156 21.59 -21.79 16.88
C THR A 156 20.24 -21.53 16.24
N VAL A 157 20.02 -22.09 15.05
CA VAL A 157 18.71 -22.02 14.39
C VAL A 157 17.73 -22.97 15.08
N THR A 158 16.65 -22.43 15.63
CA THR A 158 15.64 -23.17 16.40
C THR A 158 14.28 -23.19 15.72
N GLY A 159 14.10 -22.39 14.67
CA GLY A 159 12.88 -22.40 13.89
C GLY A 159 13.06 -21.84 12.49
N VAL A 160 12.13 -22.21 11.62
CA VAL A 160 12.00 -21.67 10.26
C VAL A 160 10.58 -21.17 10.09
N PHE A 161 10.41 -19.89 9.77
CA PHE A 161 9.09 -19.30 9.51
C PHE A 161 8.82 -19.20 8.01
N LYS A 162 7.55 -19.29 7.64
CA LYS A 162 7.13 -19.09 6.25
C LYS A 162 7.41 -17.66 5.80
N ASP A 163 7.91 -17.48 4.58
CA ASP A 163 8.21 -16.16 4.03
C ASP A 163 7.04 -15.18 4.24
N LEU A 164 7.35 -14.00 4.79
CA LEU A 164 6.36 -13.00 5.13
C LEU A 164 5.63 -12.50 3.88
N PRO A 165 4.32 -12.24 3.97
CA PRO A 165 3.59 -11.70 2.85
C PRO A 165 4.03 -10.25 2.57
N LEU A 166 3.84 -9.78 1.32
CA LEU A 166 4.32 -8.45 0.92
C LEU A 166 3.64 -7.28 1.66
N ASN A 167 2.43 -7.50 2.18
CA ASN A 167 1.59 -6.54 2.90
C ASN A 167 1.82 -6.61 4.41
N THR A 168 3.08 -6.49 4.84
CA THR A 168 3.45 -6.31 6.24
C THR A 168 4.34 -5.07 6.38
N HIS A 169 4.14 -4.30 7.45
CA HIS A 169 5.00 -3.18 7.83
C HIS A 169 6.33 -3.64 8.45
N LEU A 170 6.38 -4.87 8.97
CA LEU A 170 7.59 -5.46 9.57
C LEU A 170 8.20 -6.49 8.64
N LYS A 171 9.15 -6.07 7.80
CA LYS A 171 9.89 -6.98 6.92
C LYS A 171 11.21 -7.40 7.54
N PHE A 172 11.29 -8.64 7.98
CA PHE A 172 12.51 -9.26 8.48
C PHE A 172 12.70 -10.65 7.85
N GLU A 173 13.94 -11.09 7.80
CA GLU A 173 14.35 -12.40 7.28
C GLU A 173 14.96 -13.28 8.38
N VAL A 174 15.42 -12.66 9.47
CA VAL A 174 15.99 -13.33 10.64
C VAL A 174 15.50 -12.65 11.92
N LEU A 175 15.05 -13.46 12.87
CA LEU A 175 14.79 -13.05 14.25
C LEU A 175 15.80 -13.70 15.19
N PHE A 176 16.51 -12.89 15.95
CA PHE A 176 17.34 -13.34 17.06
C PHE A 176 16.59 -13.25 18.37
N SER A 177 16.97 -14.09 19.33
CA SER A 177 16.41 -14.02 20.67
C SER A 177 16.78 -12.71 21.36
N TYR A 178 15.80 -11.98 21.87
CA TYR A 178 16.01 -10.74 22.61
C TYR A 178 16.97 -10.90 23.79
N LYS A 179 16.93 -12.06 24.48
CA LYS A 179 17.82 -12.34 25.61
C LYS A 179 19.30 -12.37 25.23
N THR A 180 19.63 -12.55 23.95
CA THR A 180 21.01 -12.47 23.45
C THR A 180 21.62 -11.10 23.75
N LEU A 181 20.81 -10.03 23.68
CA LEU A 181 21.27 -8.67 23.96
C LEU A 181 21.81 -8.51 25.38
N TYR A 182 21.30 -9.28 26.35
CA TYR A 182 21.73 -9.20 27.75
C TYR A 182 23.17 -9.69 27.97
N GLY A 183 23.70 -10.50 27.04
CA GLY A 183 25.06 -11.04 27.14
C GLY A 183 26.14 -10.20 26.45
N ARG A 184 25.78 -9.13 25.74
CA ARG A 184 26.71 -8.39 24.86
C ARG A 184 27.76 -7.56 25.61
N PHE A 185 27.41 -7.02 26.78
CA PHE A 185 28.32 -6.26 27.64
C PHE A 185 27.76 -6.21 29.06
N GLU A 186 28.59 -5.80 30.02
CA GLU A 186 28.28 -5.86 31.46
C GLU A 186 26.97 -5.15 31.84
N GLN A 187 26.71 -3.95 31.31
CA GLN A 187 25.51 -3.17 31.60
C GLN A 187 24.32 -3.51 30.69
N ALA A 188 24.44 -4.51 29.80
CA ALA A 188 23.41 -4.85 28.83
C ALA A 188 22.10 -5.33 29.48
N PRO A 189 22.10 -6.14 30.57
CA PRO A 189 20.87 -6.50 31.27
C PRO A 189 20.11 -5.30 31.81
N GLU A 190 20.80 -4.29 32.37
CA GLU A 190 20.16 -3.05 32.82
C GLU A 190 19.56 -2.29 31.64
N ARG A 191 20.34 -2.12 30.56
CA ARG A 191 19.94 -1.36 29.37
C ARG A 191 18.72 -1.96 28.66
N TYR A 192 18.77 -3.26 28.37
CA TYR A 192 17.76 -3.93 27.53
C TYR A 192 16.67 -4.61 28.36
N GLY A 193 16.87 -4.81 29.67
CA GLY A 193 15.91 -5.49 30.53
C GLY A 193 14.63 -4.69 30.73
N GLN A 194 14.70 -3.66 31.57
CA GLN A 194 13.55 -2.82 31.89
C GLN A 194 13.92 -1.32 31.97
N SER A 195 15.01 -0.93 31.30
CA SER A 195 15.44 0.47 31.31
C SER A 195 14.38 1.39 30.72
N TRP A 196 14.28 2.58 31.30
CA TRP A 196 13.54 3.70 30.72
C TRP A 196 14.49 4.78 30.17
N ARG A 197 15.78 4.46 29.93
CA ARG A 197 16.81 5.46 29.59
C ARG A 197 16.92 5.75 28.09
N ARG A 198 16.96 4.70 27.25
CA ARG A 198 17.12 4.82 25.79
C ARG A 198 15.86 4.35 25.06
N LYS A 199 15.41 5.14 24.07
CA LYS A 199 14.32 4.78 23.18
C LYS A 199 14.86 4.04 21.97
N ASP A 200 14.94 2.73 22.06
CA ASP A 200 15.47 1.91 20.98
C ASP A 200 14.66 0.64 20.74
N MET A 201 13.44 0.53 21.28
CA MET A 201 12.61 -0.67 21.21
C MET A 201 11.26 -0.42 20.54
N TYR A 202 10.86 -1.25 19.60
CA TYR A 202 9.45 -1.34 19.25
C TYR A 202 8.74 -2.21 20.27
N THR A 203 7.67 -1.70 20.88
CA THR A 203 6.86 -2.48 21.82
C THR A 203 5.48 -2.66 21.24
N PHE A 204 5.07 -3.92 21.10
CA PHE A 204 3.70 -4.31 20.79
C PHE A 204 3.04 -4.84 22.05
N ILE A 205 1.79 -4.45 22.25
CA ILE A 205 0.94 -4.97 23.32
C ILE A 205 -0.30 -5.60 22.72
N ARG A 206 -0.80 -6.64 23.38
CA ARG A 206 -2.12 -7.20 23.15
C ARG A 206 -3.04 -6.78 24.29
N VAL A 207 -4.23 -6.34 23.95
CA VAL A 207 -5.26 -5.95 24.92
C VAL A 207 -6.44 -6.92 24.91
N GLU A 208 -7.25 -6.91 25.96
CA GLU A 208 -8.51 -7.66 25.99
C GLU A 208 -9.47 -7.18 24.88
N PRO A 209 -10.21 -8.08 24.20
CA PRO A 209 -11.18 -7.71 23.19
C PRO A 209 -12.24 -6.74 23.74
N GLY A 210 -12.48 -5.65 23.01
CA GLY A 210 -13.45 -4.62 23.41
C GLY A 210 -12.91 -3.55 24.35
N THR A 211 -11.60 -3.57 24.65
CA THR A 211 -10.92 -2.47 25.35
C THR A 211 -11.02 -1.18 24.53
N ASP A 212 -11.40 -0.08 25.18
CA ASP A 212 -11.37 1.24 24.58
C ASP A 212 -9.93 1.78 24.59
N PRO A 213 -9.28 1.96 23.42
CA PRO A 213 -7.90 2.40 23.34
C PRO A 213 -7.70 3.82 23.91
N GLU A 214 -8.67 4.72 23.79
CA GLU A 214 -8.54 6.09 24.31
C GLU A 214 -8.53 6.09 25.84
N MET A 215 -9.39 5.27 26.45
CA MET A 215 -9.45 5.08 27.90
C MET A 215 -8.20 4.39 28.45
N LEU A 216 -7.61 3.47 27.69
CA LEU A 216 -6.35 2.81 28.05
C LEU A 216 -5.17 3.78 27.98
N GLU A 217 -5.04 4.53 26.88
CA GLU A 217 -3.98 5.50 26.65
C GLU A 217 -3.98 6.62 27.71
N ALA A 218 -5.17 7.04 28.17
CA ALA A 218 -5.32 8.02 29.24
C ALA A 218 -4.63 7.62 30.57
N LYS A 219 -4.32 6.34 30.78
CA LYS A 219 -3.62 5.84 31.97
C LYS A 219 -2.09 5.96 31.86
N PHE A 220 -1.55 6.07 30.64
CA PHE A 220 -0.10 6.06 30.41
C PHE A 220 0.68 7.20 31.07
N PRO A 221 0.17 8.44 31.16
CA PRO A 221 0.90 9.52 31.81
C PRO A 221 1.29 9.20 33.26
N ALA A 222 0.43 8.51 34.02
CA ALA A 222 0.73 8.11 35.40
C ALA A 222 1.90 7.11 35.46
N ILE A 223 1.94 6.17 34.52
CA ILE A 223 3.02 5.18 34.39
C ILE A 223 4.33 5.88 34.03
N VAL A 224 4.30 6.78 33.05
CA VAL A 224 5.50 7.54 32.64
C VAL A 224 6.04 8.36 33.81
N ASP A 225 5.16 9.03 34.58
CA ASP A 225 5.55 9.80 35.76
C ASP A 225 6.19 8.93 36.85
N GLN A 226 5.72 7.69 37.03
CA GLN A 226 6.27 6.73 37.99
C GLN A 226 7.68 6.27 37.59
N TYR A 227 7.89 5.94 36.31
CA TYR A 227 9.17 5.38 35.83
C TYR A 227 10.20 6.44 35.42
N LYS A 228 9.76 7.69 35.16
CA LYS A 228 10.64 8.81 34.78
C LYS A 228 10.28 10.12 35.52
N PRO A 229 10.37 10.14 36.86
CA PRO A 229 9.97 11.30 37.67
C PRO A 229 10.77 12.57 37.32
N ASP A 230 12.04 12.41 36.96
CA ASP A 230 12.97 13.50 36.67
C ASP A 230 12.61 14.34 35.43
N LEU A 231 11.68 13.88 34.57
CA LEU A 231 11.32 14.59 33.35
C LEU A 231 10.76 15.98 33.66
N LYS A 232 9.91 16.09 34.70
CA LYS A 232 9.26 17.36 35.07
C LYS A 232 10.27 18.41 35.49
N GLU A 233 11.28 18.03 36.27
CA GLU A 233 12.36 18.92 36.71
C GLU A 233 13.21 19.42 35.55
N GLN A 234 13.28 18.65 34.47
CA GLN A 234 14.04 18.97 33.25
C GLN A 234 13.22 19.70 32.19
N ASN A 235 11.98 20.12 32.50
CA ASN A 235 11.01 20.64 31.52
C ASN A 235 10.82 19.70 30.31
N ARG A 236 10.93 18.39 30.55
CA ARG A 236 10.69 17.35 29.56
C ARG A 236 9.37 16.67 29.85
N LYS A 237 8.74 16.17 28.80
CA LYS A 237 7.53 15.34 28.91
C LYS A 237 7.61 14.25 27.87
N ASN A 238 7.34 13.02 28.29
CA ASN A 238 7.16 11.91 27.39
C ASN A 238 5.68 11.54 27.37
N LEU A 239 5.12 11.33 26.19
CA LEU A 239 3.78 10.79 26.02
C LEU A 239 3.91 9.46 25.28
N LEU A 240 3.32 8.42 25.86
CA LEU A 240 3.13 7.16 25.17
C LEU A 240 1.77 7.20 24.49
N GLY A 241 1.67 6.64 23.29
CA GLY A 241 0.42 6.54 22.55
C GLY A 241 0.15 5.12 22.07
N LEU A 242 -1.09 4.82 21.71
CA LEU A 242 -1.49 3.56 21.11
C LEU A 242 -1.76 3.71 19.63
N GLN A 243 -1.10 2.88 18.84
CA GLN A 243 -1.33 2.82 17.40
C GLN A 243 -1.80 1.41 17.00
N PRO A 244 -3.02 1.26 16.45
CA PRO A 244 -3.52 -0.03 16.01
C PRO A 244 -2.60 -0.65 14.95
N LEU A 245 -2.31 -1.95 15.07
CA LEU A 245 -1.38 -2.66 14.18
C LEU A 245 -1.73 -2.49 12.69
N ARG A 246 -3.02 -2.60 12.33
CA ARG A 246 -3.50 -2.46 10.95
C ARG A 246 -3.44 -1.02 10.40
N ALA A 247 -3.32 -0.02 11.27
CA ALA A 247 -3.28 1.38 10.86
C ALA A 247 -1.86 1.85 10.51
N ILE A 248 -0.82 1.20 11.07
CA ILE A 248 0.58 1.63 10.96
C ILE A 248 0.98 1.96 9.52
N HIS A 249 0.72 1.07 8.57
CA HIS A 249 1.14 1.26 7.18
C HIS A 249 0.58 2.52 6.52
N LEU A 250 -0.68 2.92 6.81
CA LEU A 250 -1.35 4.00 6.08
C LEU A 250 -1.49 5.30 6.87
N THR A 251 -1.30 5.26 8.19
CA THR A 251 -1.53 6.43 9.06
C THR A 251 -0.29 6.87 9.81
N SER A 252 0.75 6.04 9.91
CA SER A 252 1.94 6.41 10.65
C SER A 252 2.85 7.32 9.84
N ASP A 253 3.38 8.34 10.51
CA ASP A 253 4.40 9.26 10.03
C ASP A 253 5.38 9.54 11.18
N LEU A 254 5.87 8.46 11.80
CA LEU A 254 6.75 8.53 12.96
C LEU A 254 8.21 8.38 12.52
N ALA A 255 9.12 8.90 13.35
CA ALA A 255 10.52 8.59 13.21
C ALA A 255 10.79 7.11 13.52
N GLU A 256 11.88 6.60 12.97
CA GLU A 256 12.36 5.23 13.16
C GLU A 256 11.36 4.13 12.74
N GLU A 257 10.60 4.36 11.68
CA GLU A 257 9.79 3.30 11.05
C GLU A 257 10.69 2.22 10.41
N VAL A 258 10.28 0.96 10.52
CA VAL A 258 11.07 -0.18 10.02
C VAL A 258 11.11 -0.20 8.49
N GLU A 259 9.99 0.12 7.85
CA GLU A 259 9.84 0.24 6.40
C GLU A 259 9.14 1.56 6.09
N PRO A 260 9.34 2.15 4.90
CA PRO A 260 8.61 3.33 4.48
C PRO A 260 7.10 3.09 4.49
N ASN A 261 6.36 3.95 5.20
CA ASN A 261 4.91 3.88 5.27
C ASN A 261 4.26 4.35 3.97
N GLY A 262 3.05 3.86 3.72
CA GLY A 262 2.15 4.39 2.71
C GLY A 262 1.38 5.60 3.22
N ASP A 263 0.79 6.35 2.30
CA ASP A 263 -0.09 7.48 2.64
C ASP A 263 -1.55 7.11 2.36
N GLY A 264 -2.35 7.00 3.42
CA GLY A 264 -3.79 6.76 3.32
C GLY A 264 -4.54 7.79 2.47
N ARG A 265 -4.04 9.04 2.36
CA ARG A 265 -4.60 10.08 1.49
C ARG A 265 -4.38 9.73 0.02
N ILE A 266 -3.19 9.26 -0.35
CA ILE A 266 -2.90 8.80 -1.72
C ILE A 266 -3.81 7.63 -2.09
N VAL A 267 -3.96 6.66 -1.18
CA VAL A 267 -4.86 5.52 -1.38
C VAL A 267 -6.31 5.97 -1.54
N LEU A 268 -6.75 6.96 -0.78
CA LEU A 268 -8.08 7.56 -0.91
C LEU A 268 -8.26 8.24 -2.27
N PHE A 269 -7.32 9.09 -2.70
CA PHE A 269 -7.39 9.73 -4.02
C PHE A 269 -7.39 8.71 -5.16
N MET A 270 -6.57 7.67 -5.09
CA MET A 270 -6.58 6.57 -6.07
C MET A 270 -7.92 5.84 -6.09
N SER A 271 -8.55 5.63 -4.93
CA SER A 271 -9.89 5.04 -4.84
C SER A 271 -10.95 5.91 -5.54
N LEU A 272 -10.89 7.23 -5.33
CA LEU A 272 -11.81 8.18 -5.98
C LEU A 272 -11.61 8.22 -7.50
N ILE A 273 -10.37 8.28 -7.97
CA ILE A 273 -10.05 8.23 -9.41
C ILE A 273 -10.56 6.92 -10.03
N GLY A 274 -10.32 5.79 -9.35
CA GLY A 274 -10.82 4.49 -9.78
C GLY A 274 -12.35 4.46 -9.92
N LEU A 275 -13.07 5.05 -8.96
CA LEU A 275 -14.52 5.19 -9.01
C LEU A 275 -14.98 6.04 -10.21
N PHE A 276 -14.35 7.20 -10.45
CA PHE A 276 -14.69 8.04 -11.60
C PHE A 276 -14.46 7.35 -12.94
N VAL A 277 -13.35 6.62 -13.08
CA VAL A 277 -13.07 5.83 -14.30
C VAL A 277 -14.14 4.77 -14.53
N ILE A 278 -14.59 4.08 -13.46
CA ILE A 278 -15.67 3.10 -13.55
C ILE A 278 -16.99 3.77 -13.97
N LEU A 279 -17.30 4.95 -13.40
CA LEU A 279 -18.51 5.69 -13.75
C LEU A 279 -18.50 6.14 -15.22
N ILE A 280 -17.38 6.69 -15.71
CA ILE A 280 -17.23 7.11 -17.11
C ILE A 280 -17.38 5.91 -18.05
N ALA A 281 -16.72 4.79 -17.73
CA ALA A 281 -16.82 3.56 -18.50
C ALA A 281 -18.26 3.04 -18.54
N TRP A 282 -18.96 3.09 -17.41
CA TRP A 282 -20.33 2.62 -17.30
C TRP A 282 -21.31 3.50 -18.09
N ILE A 283 -21.20 4.83 -18.00
CA ILE A 283 -22.02 5.77 -18.78
C ILE A 283 -21.77 5.58 -20.28
N ASN A 284 -20.51 5.48 -20.68
CA ASN A 284 -20.16 5.23 -22.08
C ASN A 284 -20.76 3.90 -22.58
N TYR A 285 -20.66 2.85 -21.76
CA TYR A 285 -21.25 1.56 -22.07
C TYR A 285 -22.78 1.63 -22.24
N ILE A 286 -23.49 2.33 -21.35
CA ILE A 286 -24.94 2.54 -21.46
C ILE A 286 -25.28 3.27 -22.77
N ASN A 287 -24.54 4.32 -23.10
CA ASN A 287 -24.76 5.11 -24.31
C ASN A 287 -24.53 4.27 -25.58
N LEU A 288 -23.41 3.55 -25.66
CA LEU A 288 -23.10 2.68 -26.81
C LEU A 288 -24.11 1.53 -26.94
N SER A 289 -24.49 0.91 -25.82
CA SER A 289 -25.50 -0.14 -25.81
C SER A 289 -26.87 0.38 -26.26
N THR A 290 -27.22 1.62 -25.91
CA THR A 290 -28.50 2.24 -26.29
C THR A 290 -28.51 2.58 -27.78
N ALA A 291 -27.43 3.18 -28.31
CA ALA A 291 -27.31 3.49 -29.73
C ALA A 291 -27.44 2.23 -30.61
N ARG A 292 -26.69 1.16 -30.26
CA ARG A 292 -26.77 -0.14 -30.95
C ARG A 292 -28.15 -0.79 -30.84
N ALA A 293 -28.85 -0.60 -29.72
CA ALA A 293 -30.20 -1.13 -29.55
C ALA A 293 -31.22 -0.44 -30.47
N ILE A 294 -31.08 0.87 -30.73
CA ILE A 294 -31.97 1.62 -31.61
C ILE A 294 -31.82 1.20 -33.07
N GLU A 295 -30.57 1.05 -33.56
CA GLU A 295 -30.30 0.58 -34.92
C GLU A 295 -30.91 -0.80 -35.17
N ARG A 296 -30.69 -1.73 -34.24
CA ARG A 296 -31.26 -3.08 -34.32
C ARG A 296 -32.78 -3.10 -34.16
N ALA A 297 -33.35 -2.18 -33.38
CA ALA A 297 -34.80 -2.07 -33.25
C ALA A 297 -35.46 -1.65 -34.57
N LYS A 298 -34.85 -0.76 -35.36
CA LYS A 298 -35.34 -0.39 -36.70
C LYS A 298 -35.31 -1.58 -37.67
N GLU A 299 -34.21 -2.33 -37.69
CA GLU A 299 -34.06 -3.52 -38.53
C GLU A 299 -35.11 -4.60 -38.17
N VAL A 300 -35.29 -4.86 -36.88
CA VAL A 300 -36.31 -5.79 -36.37
C VAL A 300 -37.73 -5.31 -36.68
N GLY A 301 -37.96 -3.99 -36.60
CA GLY A 301 -39.23 -3.35 -36.96
C GLY A 301 -39.59 -3.62 -38.41
N ILE A 302 -38.69 -3.32 -39.36
CA ILE A 302 -38.89 -3.53 -40.81
C ILE A 302 -39.17 -5.00 -41.14
N ARG A 303 -38.42 -5.93 -40.54
CA ARG A 303 -38.61 -7.38 -40.77
C ARG A 303 -39.94 -7.90 -40.23
N LYS A 304 -40.41 -7.37 -39.10
CA LYS A 304 -41.73 -7.75 -38.54
C LYS A 304 -42.90 -7.30 -39.41
N VAL A 305 -42.88 -6.07 -39.93
CA VAL A 305 -43.96 -5.60 -40.85
C VAL A 305 -43.96 -6.38 -42.16
N SER A 306 -42.81 -6.96 -42.55
CA SER A 306 -42.67 -7.85 -43.70
C SER A 306 -43.06 -9.31 -43.41
N GLY A 307 -43.65 -9.61 -42.24
CA GLY A 307 -44.20 -10.94 -41.91
C GLY A 307 -43.24 -11.91 -41.20
N ALA A 308 -42.07 -11.45 -40.74
CA ALA A 308 -41.10 -12.35 -40.09
C ALA A 308 -41.55 -12.83 -38.70
N LEU A 309 -41.50 -14.15 -38.49
CA LEU A 309 -41.85 -14.80 -37.22
C LEU A 309 -40.78 -14.56 -36.14
N LYS A 310 -41.19 -14.35 -34.88
CA LYS A 310 -40.27 -14.08 -33.74
C LYS A 310 -39.13 -15.10 -33.63
N GLY A 311 -39.38 -16.38 -33.93
CA GLY A 311 -38.38 -17.45 -33.86
C GLY A 311 -37.28 -17.35 -34.92
N GLN A 312 -37.59 -16.88 -36.13
CA GLN A 312 -36.59 -16.72 -37.20
C GLN A 312 -35.59 -15.61 -36.89
N LEU A 313 -36.06 -14.47 -36.36
CA LEU A 313 -35.17 -13.38 -35.96
C LEU A 313 -34.23 -13.77 -34.81
N VAL A 314 -34.74 -14.49 -33.80
CA VAL A 314 -33.93 -14.94 -32.66
C VAL A 314 -32.84 -15.91 -33.13
N ARG A 315 -33.19 -16.86 -34.00
CA ARG A 315 -32.23 -17.84 -34.54
C ARG A 315 -31.17 -17.18 -35.42
N GLN A 316 -31.54 -16.21 -36.26
CA GLN A 316 -30.59 -15.46 -37.09
C GLN A 316 -29.58 -14.70 -36.24
N PHE A 317 -30.02 -13.94 -35.23
CA PHE A 317 -29.10 -13.19 -34.37
C PHE A 317 -28.21 -14.08 -33.52
N LEU A 318 -28.71 -15.23 -33.06
CA LEU A 318 -27.89 -16.23 -32.37
C LEU A 318 -26.78 -16.75 -33.30
N VAL A 319 -27.14 -17.16 -34.52
CA VAL A 319 -26.16 -17.65 -35.50
C VAL A 319 -25.13 -16.56 -35.82
N GLU A 320 -25.57 -15.34 -36.09
CA GLU A 320 -24.69 -14.21 -36.42
C GLU A 320 -23.73 -13.89 -35.27
N ALA A 321 -24.23 -13.82 -34.03
CA ALA A 321 -23.38 -13.58 -32.86
C ALA A 321 -22.37 -14.72 -32.64
N THR A 322 -22.80 -15.97 -32.78
CA THR A 322 -21.90 -17.13 -32.66
C THR A 322 -20.83 -17.10 -33.75
N LEU A 323 -21.18 -16.75 -34.99
CA LEU A 323 -20.25 -16.73 -36.12
C LEU A 323 -19.20 -15.63 -35.96
N VAL A 324 -19.61 -14.41 -35.56
CA VAL A 324 -18.69 -13.30 -35.28
C VAL A 324 -17.74 -13.64 -34.13
N ASN A 325 -18.25 -14.26 -33.07
CA ASN A 325 -17.40 -14.70 -31.95
C ASN A 325 -16.42 -15.81 -32.37
N LEU A 326 -16.83 -16.76 -33.21
CA LEU A 326 -15.96 -17.81 -33.73
C LEU A 326 -14.84 -17.23 -34.61
N ILE A 327 -15.17 -16.29 -35.48
CA ILE A 327 -14.19 -15.59 -36.32
C ILE A 327 -13.21 -14.80 -35.45
N ALA A 328 -13.71 -14.06 -34.46
CA ALA A 328 -12.86 -13.34 -33.52
C ALA A 328 -11.90 -14.30 -32.78
N LEU A 329 -12.40 -15.44 -32.31
CA LEU A 329 -11.60 -16.45 -31.61
C LEU A 329 -10.49 -17.04 -32.51
N VAL A 330 -10.79 -17.32 -33.77
CA VAL A 330 -9.83 -17.81 -34.76
C VAL A 330 -8.78 -16.74 -35.10
N LEU A 331 -9.19 -15.49 -35.29
CA LEU A 331 -8.26 -14.39 -35.57
C LEU A 331 -7.33 -14.11 -34.40
N THR A 332 -7.85 -14.11 -33.17
CA THR A 332 -7.06 -13.90 -31.96
C THR A 332 -6.06 -15.03 -31.75
N SER A 333 -6.51 -16.29 -31.82
CA SER A 333 -5.61 -17.45 -31.70
C SER A 333 -4.56 -17.50 -32.82
N GLY A 334 -4.94 -17.19 -34.07
CA GLY A 334 -4.02 -17.13 -35.19
C GLY A 334 -2.95 -16.03 -35.05
N HIS A 335 -3.30 -14.89 -34.44
CA HIS A 335 -2.35 -13.81 -34.17
C HIS A 335 -1.32 -14.21 -33.09
N GLU A 336 -1.76 -14.95 -32.08
CA GLU A 336 -0.94 -15.42 -30.96
C GLU A 336 0.09 -16.48 -31.39
N TYR A 337 -0.30 -17.39 -32.30
CA TYR A 337 0.63 -18.34 -32.93
C TYR A 337 1.70 -17.65 -33.80
N ARG A 338 1.39 -16.48 -34.39
CA ARG A 338 2.34 -15.73 -35.24
C ARG A 338 3.29 -14.86 -34.42
N SER A 339 2.87 -14.30 -33.29
CA SER A 339 3.73 -13.52 -32.39
C SER A 339 4.65 -14.39 -31.52
N GLY A 340 4.23 -15.62 -31.20
CA GLY A 340 5.06 -16.60 -30.46
C GLY A 340 6.24 -17.16 -31.26
N PHE A 341 6.26 -16.99 -32.58
CA PHE A 341 7.34 -17.47 -33.45
C PHE A 341 8.42 -16.41 -33.74
N SER A 342 8.12 -15.11 -33.57
CA SER A 342 9.09 -14.02 -33.86
C SER A 342 9.87 -13.53 -32.63
N SER A 343 9.48 -13.95 -31.43
CA SER A 343 10.17 -13.59 -30.19
C SER A 343 10.53 -14.89 -29.46
N GLY A 344 11.81 -15.27 -29.49
CA GLY A 344 12.34 -16.49 -28.85
C GLY A 344 12.32 -16.44 -27.32
N THR A 345 11.18 -16.13 -26.72
CA THR A 345 10.97 -16.03 -25.27
C THR A 345 10.08 -17.17 -24.78
N ALA A 346 10.65 -18.38 -24.78
CA ALA A 346 10.03 -19.58 -24.22
C ALA A 346 9.75 -19.51 -22.69
N TRP A 347 10.14 -18.42 -22.01
CA TRP A 347 10.03 -18.27 -20.56
C TRP A 347 8.75 -17.61 -20.05
N TYR A 348 7.89 -17.03 -20.90
CA TYR A 348 6.63 -16.41 -20.45
C TYR A 348 5.42 -17.35 -20.43
N PHE A 349 5.53 -18.57 -20.97
CA PHE A 349 4.38 -19.46 -21.17
C PHE A 349 3.95 -20.27 -19.94
N GLY A 350 4.75 -20.31 -18.85
CA GLY A 350 4.39 -21.02 -17.63
C GLY A 350 3.29 -20.36 -16.78
N ALA A 351 3.14 -19.03 -16.88
CA ALA A 351 2.14 -18.27 -16.10
C ALA A 351 0.83 -17.99 -16.88
N GLY A 352 0.78 -18.31 -18.18
CA GLY A 352 -0.35 -18.01 -19.06
C GLY A 352 -1.46 -19.06 -19.09
N GLN A 353 -1.23 -20.28 -18.59
CA GLN A 353 -2.27 -21.33 -18.63
C GLN A 353 -3.39 -21.09 -17.61
N ALA A 354 -3.12 -20.43 -16.49
CA ALA A 354 -4.15 -20.05 -15.51
C ALA A 354 -4.95 -18.81 -15.94
N SER A 355 -4.37 -17.92 -16.75
CA SER A 355 -5.09 -16.75 -17.28
C SER A 355 -6.00 -17.12 -18.44
N LEU A 356 -5.71 -18.16 -19.23
CA LEU A 356 -6.56 -18.61 -20.35
C LEU A 356 -7.95 -19.13 -19.92
N HIS A 357 -8.05 -19.83 -18.78
CA HIS A 357 -9.35 -20.21 -18.24
C HIS A 357 -10.14 -19.00 -17.70
N THR A 358 -9.45 -17.95 -17.28
CA THR A 358 -10.09 -16.77 -16.69
C THR A 358 -10.47 -15.74 -17.77
N THR A 359 -9.65 -15.53 -18.80
CA THR A 359 -9.95 -14.60 -19.90
C THR A 359 -11.03 -15.13 -20.84
N ALA A 360 -11.13 -16.45 -21.05
CA ALA A 360 -12.27 -17.06 -21.73
C ALA A 360 -13.59 -16.89 -20.94
N SER A 361 -13.49 -16.81 -19.61
CA SER A 361 -14.63 -16.54 -18.71
C SER A 361 -15.00 -15.05 -18.63
N PHE A 362 -14.14 -14.15 -19.11
CA PHE A 362 -14.33 -12.70 -19.14
C PHE A 362 -14.63 -12.13 -20.53
N ILE A 363 -14.84 -12.98 -21.55
CA ILE A 363 -15.67 -12.58 -22.70
C ILE A 363 -17.06 -12.37 -22.10
N PRO A 364 -17.62 -11.15 -22.09
CA PRO A 364 -18.82 -10.88 -21.32
C PRO A 364 -19.98 -11.69 -21.90
N CYS A 365 -20.32 -12.78 -21.24
CA CYS A 365 -21.66 -13.35 -21.28
C CYS A 365 -22.59 -12.42 -20.45
N GLU A 366 -22.59 -11.11 -20.75
CA GLU A 366 -23.48 -10.14 -20.15
C GLU A 366 -24.73 -9.98 -21.03
N TYR A 367 -25.62 -10.95 -20.91
CA TYR A 367 -27.05 -10.70 -21.08
C TYR A 367 -27.74 -11.03 -19.77
N LYS A 368 -27.54 -10.16 -18.76
CA LYS A 368 -28.31 -10.22 -17.51
C LYS A 368 -29.82 -10.07 -17.79
N PRO A 369 -30.70 -10.69 -16.97
CA PRO A 369 -32.16 -10.76 -17.20
C PRO A 369 -32.86 -9.39 -17.37
N ASN A 370 -32.27 -8.30 -16.88
CA ASN A 370 -32.87 -6.96 -16.96
C ASN A 370 -32.87 -6.39 -18.39
N ALA A 371 -31.91 -6.78 -19.25
CA ALA A 371 -31.96 -6.46 -20.68
C ALA A 371 -33.08 -7.25 -21.38
N PHE A 372 -33.32 -8.49 -20.96
CA PHE A 372 -34.44 -9.30 -21.45
C PHE A 372 -35.79 -8.70 -21.07
N LEU A 373 -35.96 -8.19 -19.84
CA LEU A 373 -37.18 -7.49 -19.38
C LEU A 373 -37.47 -6.18 -20.13
N LYS A 374 -36.45 -5.36 -20.42
CA LYS A 374 -36.60 -4.16 -21.29
C LYS A 374 -36.92 -4.56 -22.75
N ARG A 375 -36.32 -5.64 -23.25
CA ARG A 375 -36.53 -6.19 -24.60
C ARG A 375 -37.89 -6.89 -24.76
N TRP A 376 -38.45 -7.43 -23.68
CA TRP A 376 -39.78 -8.04 -23.63
C TRP A 376 -40.90 -6.97 -23.62
N ARG A 377 -40.67 -5.80 -22.99
CA ARG A 377 -41.61 -4.66 -23.06
C ARG A 377 -41.75 -4.09 -24.48
N MET A 378 -40.68 -4.03 -25.27
CA MET A 378 -40.76 -3.59 -26.68
C MET A 378 -41.55 -4.56 -27.58
N LEU A 379 -41.68 -5.84 -27.18
CA LEU A 379 -42.42 -6.86 -27.92
C LEU A 379 -43.93 -6.84 -27.65
N LYS A 380 -44.42 -6.05 -26.68
CA LYS A 380 -45.82 -5.98 -26.26
C LYS A 380 -46.60 -4.78 -26.82
N ASN A 381 -45.97 -3.82 -27.49
CA ASN A 381 -46.68 -2.69 -28.09
C ASN A 381 -47.17 -3.03 -29.52
N PRO A 382 -48.48 -2.96 -29.80
CA PRO A 382 -49.01 -3.10 -31.15
C PRO A 382 -48.67 -1.84 -31.97
N GLY A 383 -47.78 -2.00 -32.95
CA GLY A 383 -47.84 -1.45 -34.32
C GLY A 383 -47.93 0.06 -34.62
N THR A 384 -48.42 0.94 -33.77
CA THR A 384 -48.93 2.26 -34.24
C THR A 384 -48.19 3.52 -33.80
N GLN A 385 -47.07 3.45 -33.07
CA GLN A 385 -46.35 4.66 -32.62
C GLN A 385 -44.86 4.76 -33.06
N LEU A 386 -44.51 4.21 -34.23
CA LEU A 386 -43.11 4.15 -34.69
C LEU A 386 -42.77 5.00 -35.92
N PHE A 387 -43.62 5.96 -36.31
CA PHE A 387 -43.28 6.96 -37.33
C PHE A 387 -43.08 8.35 -36.71
N PRO A 388 -42.09 9.14 -37.17
CA PRO A 388 -41.92 10.51 -36.70
C PRO A 388 -43.07 11.38 -37.24
N ALA A 389 -43.65 12.21 -36.37
CA ALA A 389 -44.56 13.26 -36.78
C ALA A 389 -43.81 14.21 -37.72
N THR A 390 -44.21 14.23 -39.00
CA THR A 390 -43.83 15.25 -39.97
C THR A 390 -44.37 16.60 -39.51
N LEU A 391 -43.49 17.50 -39.09
CA LEU A 391 -43.81 18.91 -38.87
C LEU A 391 -44.09 19.56 -40.24
N SER A 392 -45.36 19.73 -40.57
CA SER A 392 -45.81 20.60 -41.66
C SER A 392 -45.73 22.05 -41.21
N SER A 393 -44.96 22.85 -41.95
CA SER A 393 -44.92 24.31 -41.86
C SER A 393 -46.27 24.91 -42.28
N THR A 394 -46.91 25.65 -41.37
CA THR A 394 -47.91 26.66 -41.72
C THR A 394 -47.56 27.96 -41.03
N SER A 395 -47.09 28.91 -41.83
CA SER A 395 -47.02 30.32 -41.52
C SER A 395 -48.41 30.89 -41.28
N SER A 396 -48.63 31.54 -40.15
CA SER A 396 -49.71 32.52 -39.99
C SER A 396 -49.20 33.64 -39.09
N SER A 397 -48.97 34.78 -39.70
CA SER A 397 -48.70 36.07 -39.09
C SER A 397 -49.91 36.57 -38.31
N MET A 398 -49.73 37.01 -37.07
CA MET A 398 -50.55 38.07 -36.47
C MET A 398 -49.67 38.96 -35.58
N THR A 399 -49.66 40.23 -35.96
CA THR A 399 -49.13 41.44 -35.32
C THR A 399 -49.68 41.70 -33.91
N PHE A 400 -48.88 42.29 -33.02
CA PHE A 400 -49.27 43.50 -32.28
C PHE A 400 -48.05 44.24 -31.68
N SER A 401 -48.10 45.56 -31.78
CA SER A 401 -47.08 46.56 -31.44
C SER A 401 -47.44 47.27 -30.12
N THR A 402 -46.42 47.63 -29.33
CA THR A 402 -46.27 48.81 -28.41
C THR A 402 -47.35 49.03 -27.32
N ASP A 403 -47.07 49.38 -26.06
CA ASP A 403 -46.17 50.43 -25.60
C ASP A 403 -46.13 50.52 -24.05
N ASN A 404 -45.16 51.32 -23.55
CA ASN A 404 -45.11 52.04 -22.26
C ASN A 404 -44.77 51.33 -20.93
N MET A 405 -43.59 51.66 -20.40
CA MET A 405 -43.45 52.72 -19.38
C MET A 405 -41.98 53.18 -19.21
N ARG A 406 -41.75 54.48 -19.43
CA ARG A 406 -40.55 55.26 -19.08
C ARG A 406 -40.65 55.78 -17.64
N THR A 407 -39.49 56.01 -17.00
CA THR A 407 -38.96 57.28 -16.40
C THR A 407 -37.85 56.89 -15.38
N ASN A 408 -36.54 57.09 -15.60
CA ASN A 408 -35.69 58.29 -15.66
C ASN A 408 -35.64 59.17 -14.39
N VAL A 409 -34.40 59.48 -13.93
CA VAL A 409 -33.85 60.68 -13.23
C VAL A 409 -32.70 60.22 -12.30
N ASN A 410 -31.40 60.34 -12.65
CA ASN A 410 -30.46 61.50 -12.62
C ASN A 410 -29.98 62.01 -11.24
N SER A 411 -28.64 61.90 -11.06
CA SER A 411 -27.72 62.91 -10.48
C SER A 411 -27.82 63.19 -8.96
N ALA A 412 -26.79 63.60 -8.18
CA ALA A 412 -25.48 64.19 -8.42
C ALA A 412 -24.67 64.20 -7.08
N THR A 413 -23.33 64.36 -7.17
CA THR A 413 -22.42 65.20 -6.32
C THR A 413 -22.36 64.99 -4.79
N SER A 414 -21.25 65.15 -4.05
CA SER A 414 -19.86 65.56 -4.32
C SER A 414 -19.05 65.46 -3.01
N SER A 415 -17.72 65.41 -3.17
CA SER A 415 -16.67 66.08 -2.38
C SER A 415 -16.33 65.64 -0.94
N GLY A 416 -15.06 65.26 -0.75
CA GLY A 416 -14.36 65.21 0.53
C GLY A 416 -12.93 64.65 0.43
N CYS A 417 -12.00 65.42 -0.13
CA CYS A 417 -10.56 65.15 -0.16
C CYS A 417 -9.90 65.35 1.22
N LEU A 418 -8.92 64.53 1.60
CA LEU A 418 -7.49 64.92 1.74
C LEU A 418 -6.62 63.84 2.41
N HIS A 419 -5.57 63.45 1.66
CA HIS A 419 -4.18 63.20 2.07
C HIS A 419 -3.87 62.01 3.02
N ASN A 420 -2.77 61.24 2.86
CA ASN A 420 -1.77 61.02 1.82
C ASN A 420 -0.85 59.88 2.31
N ARG A 421 -0.16 59.26 1.36
CA ARG A 421 0.98 58.35 1.44
C ARG A 421 0.74 56.91 1.84
N ASP A 422 1.26 55.92 1.12
CA ASP A 422 1.83 55.81 -0.23
C ASP A 422 1.87 54.28 -0.42
N HIS A 423 1.14 53.75 -1.40
CA HIS A 423 1.68 53.29 -2.69
C HIS A 423 2.72 52.15 -2.53
N ARG A 424 2.58 50.99 -3.17
CA ARG A 424 2.03 50.77 -4.52
C ARG A 424 1.76 49.27 -4.77
N PHE A 425 0.58 49.00 -5.34
CA PHE A 425 0.21 48.13 -6.47
C PHE A 425 0.72 46.67 -6.52
N ALA A 426 -0.16 45.66 -6.44
CA ALA A 426 -1.18 45.21 -7.44
C ALA A 426 -0.51 44.50 -8.64
N LEU A 427 -0.57 43.18 -8.73
CA LEU A 427 -1.67 42.29 -9.16
C LEU A 427 -1.52 41.88 -10.64
N THR A 428 -1.55 40.55 -10.81
CA THR A 428 -2.17 39.77 -11.91
C THR A 428 -1.59 39.85 -13.32
N GLY A 429 -1.37 38.66 -13.91
CA GLY A 429 -1.34 38.49 -15.36
C GLY A 429 -0.76 37.16 -15.84
N TYR A 430 -1.65 36.20 -16.08
CA TYR A 430 -1.61 35.08 -17.04
C TYR A 430 -0.39 34.88 -17.97
N SER A 431 0.06 33.63 -18.10
CA SER A 431 0.19 32.83 -19.36
C SER A 431 1.12 31.64 -19.10
N GLU A 432 0.65 30.40 -19.17
CA GLU A 432 0.56 29.54 -20.36
C GLU A 432 1.91 29.01 -20.88
N THR A 433 1.98 27.68 -21.00
CA THR A 433 2.85 26.87 -21.89
C THR A 433 4.35 26.83 -21.55
N CYS A 434 5.16 25.82 -21.88
CA CYS A 434 5.01 24.45 -22.36
C CYS A 434 6.39 23.79 -22.24
N THR A 435 6.41 22.52 -21.82
CA THR A 435 7.25 21.39 -22.28
C THR A 435 8.76 21.52 -22.58
N ALA A 436 9.44 20.48 -22.07
CA ALA A 436 10.58 19.75 -22.65
C ALA A 436 11.94 20.48 -22.60
N GLY A 437 13.04 19.85 -22.19
CA GLY A 437 13.42 18.44 -22.26
C GLY A 437 14.79 18.41 -22.94
N TYR A 438 15.87 18.36 -22.16
CA TYR A 438 17.23 18.38 -22.68
C TYR A 438 17.82 16.96 -22.68
N TRP A 439 18.24 16.52 -23.87
CA TRP A 439 19.13 15.39 -24.11
C TRP A 439 20.28 15.86 -25.01
N ASN A 440 21.47 15.36 -24.68
CA ASN A 440 22.70 15.18 -25.49
C ASN A 440 23.58 16.37 -25.89
N GLY A 441 24.90 16.16 -25.76
CA GLY A 441 25.84 16.55 -26.81
C GLY A 441 27.28 16.91 -26.41
N ILE A 442 28.10 15.88 -26.17
CA ILE A 442 29.54 15.68 -26.54
C ILE A 442 30.28 16.83 -27.27
N SER A 443 31.52 17.15 -26.85
CA SER A 443 32.71 17.24 -27.75
C SER A 443 34.07 17.41 -27.02
N SER A 444 35.06 16.65 -27.54
CA SER A 444 36.53 16.80 -27.63
C SER A 444 37.21 18.10 -27.15
N GLY A 445 38.46 18.18 -26.68
CA GLY A 445 39.64 17.29 -26.70
C GLY A 445 40.94 18.15 -26.76
N MET A 446 42.08 17.60 -26.30
CA MET A 446 43.49 18.08 -26.37
C MET A 446 43.92 19.22 -25.40
N VAL A 447 45.14 19.34 -24.86
CA VAL A 447 46.43 18.60 -24.73
C VAL A 447 47.23 19.42 -23.69
N GLY A 448 48.09 18.81 -22.86
CA GLY A 448 49.15 19.56 -22.16
C GLY A 448 49.74 18.92 -20.89
N ASP A 449 50.86 18.21 -21.09
CA ASP A 449 52.05 18.04 -20.23
C ASP A 449 52.00 17.44 -18.80
N GLU A 450 52.71 16.29 -18.70
CA GLU A 450 53.29 15.58 -17.55
C GLU A 450 54.39 16.40 -16.78
N PRO A 451 55.11 15.84 -15.77
CA PRO A 451 54.73 14.98 -14.63
C PRO A 451 55.44 15.40 -13.31
N VAL A 452 54.95 15.03 -12.11
CA VAL A 452 55.84 14.73 -10.96
C VAL A 452 55.19 13.68 -10.04
N ALA A 453 55.89 12.57 -9.84
CA ALA A 453 55.59 11.54 -8.87
C ALA A 453 56.02 11.93 -7.45
N ALA A 454 55.20 11.64 -6.44
CA ALA A 454 55.67 11.44 -5.07
C ALA A 454 54.76 10.43 -4.34
N ARG A 455 55.34 9.28 -4.01
CA ARG A 455 54.82 8.32 -3.02
C ARG A 455 54.85 8.95 -1.62
N VAL A 456 54.01 8.44 -0.72
CA VAL A 456 54.35 7.87 0.62
C VAL A 456 53.35 8.25 1.74
N ARG A 457 52.85 7.18 2.39
CA ARG A 457 52.37 6.97 3.77
C ARG A 457 50.98 7.43 4.24
N LEU A 458 50.24 6.40 4.67
CA LEU A 458 49.23 6.37 5.74
C LEU A 458 49.74 6.96 7.06
N PRO A 459 48.82 7.34 7.94
CA PRO A 459 48.97 7.00 9.35
C PRO A 459 47.74 6.29 9.94
N TYR A 460 48.06 5.25 10.71
CA TYR A 460 47.43 4.61 11.88
C TYR A 460 45.92 4.73 12.11
#